data_AF-A0A7Y2G341-F1
#
_entry.id   AF-A0A7Y2G341-F1
#
_cell.length_a   1.000
_cell.length_b   1.000
_cell.length_c   1.000
_cell.angle_alpha   90.00
_cell.angle_beta   90.00
_cell.angle_gamma   90.00
#
_symmetry.space_group_name_H-M   'P 1'
#
loop_
_entity.id
_entity.type
_entity.pdbx_description
1 polymer ?
#
loop_
_entity_poly.entity_id
_entity_poly.type
_entity_poly.pdbx_seq_one_letter_code
_entity_poly.pdbx_strand_id
1 'polypeptide(L)'
;MNTRARIVEGGVIVGSILLAFAIDAGWSARGEARDQAVIRGALYSEMQSTVDRIDGHLERRRQFAESLATFLGSSPTALADLSSDSAGSLLRRLTFLAPFTASIDPVRSADVARLDDVALRTLLGDWMGAAENVAEDQTFLVAASIELARLSGLVGGPRALSRFDFPEVPQPNVGLSRLRSEGQFVDAILVFDRREQNNLRKIRELRKRTVSVLLQLESRR
;
A
#
# COMPACT_ATOMS: atom_id res chain seq x y z
N MET A 1 -73.10 20.44 -19.69
CA MET A 1 -71.64 20.27 -19.59
C MET A 1 -71.36 18.87 -19.04
N ASN A 2 -70.64 18.03 -19.81
CA ASN A 2 -70.52 16.60 -19.54
C ASN A 2 -69.52 16.31 -18.41
N THR A 3 -70.01 15.92 -17.24
CA THR A 3 -69.20 15.52 -16.07
C THR A 3 -68.20 14.41 -16.38
N ARG A 4 -68.54 13.52 -17.33
CA ARG A 4 -67.66 12.45 -17.82
C ARG A 4 -66.41 12.99 -18.52
N ALA A 5 -66.52 14.08 -19.29
CA ALA A 5 -65.38 14.67 -19.98
C ALA A 5 -64.36 15.23 -18.98
N ARG A 6 -64.84 15.89 -17.91
CA ARG A 6 -63.99 16.44 -16.85
C ARG A 6 -63.26 15.38 -16.03
N ILE A 7 -63.88 14.22 -15.80
CA ILE A 7 -63.25 13.09 -15.08
C ILE A 7 -62.14 12.47 -15.93
N VAL A 8 -62.38 12.28 -17.23
CA VAL A 8 -61.37 11.76 -18.17
C VAL A 8 -60.20 12.74 -18.28
N GLU A 9 -60.48 14.03 -18.44
CA GLU A 9 -59.46 15.08 -18.52
C GLU A 9 -58.61 15.16 -17.23
N GLY A 10 -59.25 15.09 -16.05
CA GLY A 10 -58.54 15.03 -14.77
C GLY A 10 -57.68 13.78 -14.62
N GLY A 11 -58.17 12.61 -15.05
CA GLY A 11 -57.41 11.36 -15.04
C GLY A 11 -56.18 11.39 -15.95
N VAL A 12 -56.30 12.02 -17.13
CA VAL A 12 -55.18 12.21 -18.06
C VAL A 12 -54.11 13.12 -17.44
N ILE A 13 -54.50 14.24 -16.81
CA ILE A 13 -53.56 15.16 -16.16
C ILE A 13 -52.79 14.45 -15.04
N VAL A 14 -53.48 13.73 -14.15
CA VAL A 14 -52.83 12.99 -13.05
C VAL A 14 -51.92 11.89 -13.59
N GLY A 15 -52.37 11.13 -14.60
CA GLY A 15 -51.55 10.09 -15.24
C GLY A 15 -50.28 10.66 -15.89
N SER A 16 -50.38 11.83 -16.51
CA SER A 16 -49.23 12.53 -17.13
C SER A 16 -48.19 12.94 -16.10
N ILE A 17 -48.64 13.49 -14.96
CA ILE A 17 -47.77 13.92 -13.86
C ILE A 17 -47.07 12.72 -13.22
N LEU A 18 -47.81 11.63 -12.94
CA LEU A 18 -47.24 10.40 -12.38
C LEU A 18 -46.21 9.76 -13.32
N LEU A 19 -46.48 9.77 -14.63
CA LEU A 19 -45.54 9.27 -15.63
C LEU A 19 -44.26 10.12 -15.68
N ALA A 20 -44.38 11.45 -15.60
CA ALA A 20 -43.23 12.33 -15.54
C ALA A 20 -42.35 12.04 -14.31
N PHE A 21 -42.93 11.86 -13.13
CA PHE A 21 -42.19 11.48 -11.92
C PHE A 21 -41.55 10.09 -12.02
N ALA A 22 -42.23 9.12 -12.63
CA ALA A 22 -41.68 7.78 -12.83
C ALA A 22 -40.46 7.80 -13.78
N ILE A 23 -40.51 8.62 -14.83
CA ILE A 23 -39.39 8.81 -15.75
C ILE A 23 -38.22 9.48 -15.03
N ASP A 24 -38.48 10.56 -14.30
CA ASP A 24 -37.44 11.32 -13.59
C ASP A 24 -36.73 10.46 -12.52
N ALA A 25 -37.51 9.71 -11.73
CA ALA A 25 -36.99 8.74 -10.77
C ALA A 25 -36.13 7.64 -11.46
N GLY A 26 -36.58 7.15 -12.62
CA GLY A 26 -35.83 6.17 -13.41
C GLY A 26 -34.51 6.70 -13.97
N TRP A 27 -34.43 8.00 -14.29
CA TRP A 27 -33.20 8.65 -14.72
C TRP A 27 -32.24 8.88 -13.56
N SER A 28 -32.74 9.34 -12.40
CA SER A 28 -31.93 9.49 -11.18
C SER A 28 -31.30 8.16 -10.76
N ALA A 29 -32.09 7.08 -10.70
CA ALA A 29 -31.61 5.76 -10.33
C ALA A 29 -30.53 5.22 -11.30
N ARG A 30 -30.66 5.51 -12.60
CA ARG A 30 -29.63 5.17 -13.60
C ARG A 30 -28.36 6.00 -13.42
N GLY A 31 -28.49 7.27 -13.05
CA GLY A 31 -27.35 8.13 -12.71
C GLY A 31 -26.58 7.60 -11.51
N GLU A 32 -27.30 7.29 -10.42
CA GLU A 32 -26.73 6.71 -9.21
C GLU A 32 -26.04 5.37 -9.46
N ALA A 33 -26.65 4.48 -10.26
CA ALA A 33 -26.04 3.20 -10.62
C ALA A 33 -24.73 3.38 -11.41
N ARG A 34 -24.65 4.38 -12.31
CA ARG A 34 -23.43 4.71 -13.04
C ARG A 34 -22.35 5.27 -12.11
N ASP A 35 -22.70 6.20 -11.24
CA ASP A 35 -21.77 6.76 -10.24
C ASP A 35 -21.20 5.66 -9.34
N GLN A 36 -22.06 4.74 -8.86
CA GLN A 36 -21.61 3.59 -8.07
C GLN A 36 -20.66 2.67 -8.85
N ALA A 37 -20.94 2.41 -10.13
CA ALA A 37 -20.07 1.59 -10.97
C ALA A 37 -18.68 2.23 -11.15
N VAL A 38 -18.62 3.55 -11.33
CA VAL A 38 -17.36 4.31 -11.41
C VAL A 38 -16.57 4.20 -10.11
N ILE A 39 -17.22 4.41 -8.96
CA ILE A 39 -16.59 4.31 -7.64
C ILE A 39 -16.04 2.89 -7.42
N ARG A 40 -16.83 1.84 -7.68
CA ARG A 40 -16.38 0.45 -7.53
C ARG A 40 -15.23 0.11 -8.47
N GLY A 41 -15.25 0.63 -9.70
CA GLY A 41 -14.16 0.46 -10.66
C GLY A 41 -12.85 1.06 -10.16
N ALA A 42 -12.89 2.30 -9.65
CA ALA A 42 -11.74 2.98 -9.06
C ALA A 42 -11.21 2.23 -7.83
N LEU A 43 -12.09 1.84 -6.91
CA LEU A 43 -11.73 1.05 -5.73
C LEU A 43 -11.08 -0.29 -6.11
N TYR A 44 -11.61 -1.00 -7.10
CA TYR A 44 -11.03 -2.25 -7.55
C TYR A 44 -9.60 -2.05 -8.06
N SER A 45 -9.37 -1.06 -8.92
CA SER A 45 -8.04 -0.75 -9.44
C SER A 45 -7.05 -0.41 -8.32
N GLU A 46 -7.49 0.36 -7.32
CA GLU A 46 -6.65 0.73 -6.19
C GLU A 46 -6.32 -0.47 -5.29
N MET A 47 -7.31 -1.32 -4.99
CA MET A 47 -7.10 -2.50 -4.17
C MET A 47 -6.17 -3.51 -4.87
N GLN A 48 -6.30 -3.67 -6.19
CA GLN A 48 -5.39 -4.51 -6.98
C GLN A 48 -3.95 -3.98 -6.92
N SER A 49 -3.77 -2.69 -7.20
CA SER A 49 -2.46 -2.01 -7.09
C SER A 49 -1.87 -2.16 -5.67
N THR A 50 -2.71 -2.07 -4.64
CA THR A 50 -2.29 -2.26 -3.25
C THR A 50 -1.79 -3.67 -2.98
N VAL A 51 -2.47 -4.72 -3.50
CA VAL A 51 -1.98 -6.11 -3.39
C VAL A 51 -0.60 -6.24 -4.03
N ASP A 52 -0.43 -5.75 -5.26
CA ASP A 52 0.83 -5.85 -6.00
C ASP A 52 1.97 -5.13 -5.24
N ARG A 53 1.68 -3.97 -4.66
CA ARG A 53 2.63 -3.22 -3.83
C ARG A 53 3.00 -3.96 -2.54
N ILE A 54 2.02 -4.59 -1.88
CA ILE A 54 2.27 -5.42 -0.69
C ILE A 54 3.14 -6.61 -1.05
N ASP A 55 2.82 -7.33 -2.11
CA ASP A 55 3.56 -8.52 -2.53
C ASP A 55 5.00 -8.18 -2.94
N GLY A 56 5.18 -7.08 -3.66
CA GLY A 56 6.51 -6.54 -3.95
C GLY A 56 7.29 -6.13 -2.70
N HIS A 57 6.62 -5.61 -1.66
CA HIS A 57 7.27 -5.30 -0.37
C HIS A 57 7.70 -6.55 0.39
N LEU A 58 6.81 -7.55 0.46
CA LEU A 58 7.11 -8.83 1.12
C LEU A 58 8.29 -9.53 0.46
N GLU A 59 8.39 -9.49 -0.87
CA GLU A 59 9.52 -10.07 -1.60
C GLU A 59 10.83 -9.32 -1.34
N ARG A 60 10.83 -7.98 -1.37
CA ARG A 60 12.01 -7.19 -0.98
C ARG A 60 12.46 -7.50 0.45
N ARG A 61 11.52 -7.71 1.35
CA ARG A 61 11.83 -8.08 2.73
C ARG A 61 12.41 -9.48 2.86
N ARG A 62 11.94 -10.45 2.07
CA ARG A 62 12.55 -11.78 1.99
C ARG A 62 14.01 -11.67 1.55
N GLN A 63 14.27 -10.90 0.50
CA GLN A 63 15.63 -10.65 0.00
C GLN A 63 16.52 -9.94 1.03
N PHE A 64 15.96 -8.99 1.79
CA PHE A 64 16.66 -8.39 2.93
C PHE A 64 17.00 -9.43 4.00
N ALA A 65 16.07 -10.31 4.37
CA ALA A 65 16.31 -11.31 5.41
C ALA A 65 17.42 -12.29 5.02
N GLU A 66 17.42 -12.75 3.76
CA GLU A 66 18.48 -13.57 3.18
C GLU A 66 19.83 -12.84 3.21
N SER A 67 19.84 -11.58 2.77
CA SER A 67 21.03 -10.72 2.80
C SER A 67 21.56 -10.52 4.22
N LEU A 68 20.67 -10.28 5.19
CA LEU A 68 21.03 -10.11 6.59
C LEU A 68 21.62 -11.39 7.18
N ALA A 69 21.04 -12.55 6.86
CA ALA A 69 21.58 -13.84 7.29
C ALA A 69 22.98 -14.07 6.72
N THR A 70 23.21 -13.79 5.43
CA THR A 70 24.54 -13.84 4.81
C THR A 70 25.51 -12.89 5.50
N PHE A 71 25.10 -11.65 5.77
CA PHE A 71 25.95 -10.65 6.40
C PHE A 71 26.34 -11.03 7.84
N LEU A 72 25.38 -11.44 8.66
CA LEU A 72 25.62 -11.80 10.06
C LEU A 72 26.39 -13.11 10.20
N GLY A 73 26.15 -14.07 9.30
CA GLY A 73 26.81 -15.37 9.27
C GLY A 73 28.22 -15.37 8.67
N SER A 74 28.60 -14.30 7.95
CA SER A 74 29.95 -14.17 7.37
C SER A 74 30.92 -13.52 8.36
N SER A 75 32.18 -13.97 8.33
CA SER A 75 33.27 -13.28 9.03
C SER A 75 33.59 -11.95 8.31
N PRO A 76 34.19 -10.96 9.00
CA PRO A 76 34.66 -9.74 8.35
C PRO A 76 35.64 -10.02 7.19
N THR A 77 36.49 -11.04 7.31
CA THR A 77 37.41 -11.46 6.23
C THR A 77 36.66 -11.98 5.01
N ALA A 78 35.67 -12.86 5.20
CA ALA A 78 34.87 -13.39 4.09
C ALA A 78 34.09 -12.29 3.36
N LEU A 79 33.64 -11.25 4.07
CA LEU A 79 32.98 -10.08 3.45
C LEU A 79 33.96 -9.19 2.68
N ALA A 80 35.23 -9.10 3.11
CA ALA A 80 36.26 -8.35 2.40
C ALA A 80 36.66 -9.04 1.08
N ASP A 81 36.54 -10.36 1.01
CA ASP A 81 36.87 -11.17 -0.17
C ASP A 81 35.76 -11.19 -1.24
N LEU A 82 34.58 -10.62 -0.95
CA LEU A 82 33.50 -10.50 -1.93
C LEU A 82 33.92 -9.62 -3.11
N SER A 83 33.46 -9.98 -4.32
CA SER A 83 33.55 -9.09 -5.47
C SER A 83 32.81 -7.77 -5.20
N SER A 84 33.29 -6.67 -5.78
CA SER A 84 32.68 -5.34 -5.62
C SER A 84 31.18 -5.35 -5.95
N ASP A 85 30.77 -6.08 -6.99
CA ASP A 85 29.35 -6.19 -7.36
C ASP A 85 28.51 -6.93 -6.31
N SER A 86 29.04 -8.04 -5.78
CA SER A 86 28.36 -8.84 -4.76
C SER A 86 28.23 -8.07 -3.46
N ALA A 87 29.31 -7.41 -3.05
CA ALA A 87 29.33 -6.54 -1.88
C ALA A 87 28.41 -5.33 -2.05
N GLY A 88 28.40 -4.70 -3.22
CA GLY A 88 27.51 -3.57 -3.53
C GLY A 88 26.04 -3.98 -3.51
N SER A 89 25.69 -5.12 -4.09
CA SER A 89 24.33 -5.69 -4.05
C SER A 89 23.89 -6.00 -2.62
N LEU A 90 24.77 -6.63 -1.83
CA LEU A 90 24.50 -6.98 -0.44
C LEU A 90 24.29 -5.71 0.41
N LEU A 91 25.20 -4.74 0.30
CA LEU A 91 25.10 -3.46 1.00
C LEU A 91 23.82 -2.71 0.64
N ARG A 92 23.47 -2.64 -0.65
CA ARG A 92 22.23 -2.00 -1.12
C ARG A 92 20.99 -2.65 -0.51
N ARG A 93 20.95 -3.99 -0.45
CA ARG A 93 19.82 -4.72 0.15
C ARG A 93 19.70 -4.47 1.66
N LEU A 94 20.81 -4.32 2.38
CA LEU A 94 20.81 -4.09 3.83
C LEU A 94 20.49 -2.65 4.22
N THR A 95 20.78 -1.69 3.35
CA THR A 95 20.69 -0.25 3.65
C THR A 95 19.45 0.40 3.06
N PHE A 96 18.83 -0.23 2.04
CA PHE A 96 17.69 0.33 1.33
C PHE A 96 16.51 -0.63 1.31
N LEU A 97 15.68 -0.56 2.36
CA LEU A 97 14.33 -1.12 2.35
C LEU A 97 13.35 0.05 2.29
N ALA A 98 12.77 0.28 1.11
CA ALA A 98 11.74 1.30 0.97
C ALA A 98 10.56 0.96 1.89
N PRO A 99 10.11 1.90 2.75
CA PRO A 99 8.96 1.68 3.62
C PRO A 99 7.72 1.43 2.76
N PHE A 100 6.83 0.56 3.25
CA PHE A 100 5.56 0.33 2.59
C PHE A 100 4.57 1.41 2.99
N THR A 101 3.91 2.03 2.01
CA THR A 101 2.80 2.96 2.27
C THR A 101 1.56 2.45 1.56
N ALA A 102 0.47 2.23 2.30
CA ALA A 102 -0.83 2.05 1.67
C ALA A 102 -1.36 3.44 1.30
N SER A 103 -1.86 3.60 0.07
CA SER A 103 -2.53 4.84 -0.33
C SER A 103 -3.98 4.77 0.15
N ILE A 104 -4.32 5.56 1.17
CA ILE A 104 -5.70 5.65 1.68
C ILE A 104 -6.50 6.77 0.99
N ASP A 105 -5.83 7.67 0.29
CA ASP A 105 -6.44 8.86 -0.31
C ASP A 105 -7.51 8.54 -1.37
N PRO A 106 -7.35 7.53 -2.24
CA PRO A 106 -8.40 7.16 -3.19
C PRO A 106 -9.67 6.65 -2.50
N VAL A 107 -9.54 6.00 -1.35
CA VAL A 107 -10.69 5.50 -0.56
C VAL A 107 -11.35 6.63 0.23
N ARG A 108 -10.57 7.60 0.72
CA ARG A 108 -11.11 8.79 1.40
C ARG A 108 -11.78 9.78 0.44
N SER A 109 -11.26 9.89 -0.78
CA SER A 109 -11.80 10.76 -1.83
C SER A 109 -12.95 10.12 -2.61
N ALA A 110 -12.96 8.79 -2.73
CA ALA A 110 -14.17 8.08 -3.08
C ALA A 110 -15.21 8.38 -1.99
N ASP A 111 -16.37 8.91 -2.37
CA ASP A 111 -17.47 9.12 -1.45
C ASP A 111 -18.07 7.76 -1.06
N VAL A 112 -17.34 7.00 -0.25
CA VAL A 112 -17.67 5.63 0.17
C VAL A 112 -19.02 5.60 0.88
N ALA A 113 -19.47 6.72 1.45
CA ALA A 113 -20.80 6.86 2.02
C ALA A 113 -21.92 6.66 0.98
N ARG A 114 -21.69 7.01 -0.29
CA ARG A 114 -22.61 6.84 -1.42
C ARG A 114 -22.69 5.41 -1.96
N LEU A 115 -21.90 4.47 -1.43
CA LEU A 115 -22.04 3.06 -1.76
C LEU A 115 -23.21 2.46 -0.96
N ASP A 116 -24.19 1.89 -1.67
CA ASP A 116 -25.32 1.22 -1.03
C ASP A 116 -24.94 -0.08 -0.33
N ASP A 117 -23.82 -0.70 -0.73
CA ASP A 117 -23.35 -1.96 -0.16
C ASP A 117 -22.75 -1.75 1.24
N VAL A 118 -23.57 -1.98 2.27
CA VAL A 118 -23.18 -1.90 3.69
C VAL A 118 -21.99 -2.82 3.99
N ALA A 119 -21.96 -4.03 3.43
CA ALA A 119 -20.88 -4.98 3.69
C ALA A 119 -19.55 -4.47 3.12
N LEU A 120 -19.58 -3.92 1.89
CA LEU A 120 -18.40 -3.29 1.29
C LEU A 120 -17.92 -2.08 2.11
N ARG A 121 -18.83 -1.23 2.60
CA ARG A 121 -18.47 -0.08 3.44
C ARG A 121 -17.80 -0.52 4.75
N THR A 122 -18.33 -1.55 5.40
CA THR A 122 -17.71 -2.11 6.62
C THR A 122 -16.32 -2.64 6.33
N LEU A 123 -16.14 -3.43 5.25
CA LEU A 123 -14.84 -3.95 4.85
C LEU A 123 -13.84 -2.83 4.53
N LEU A 124 -14.28 -1.75 3.87
CA LEU A 124 -13.44 -0.59 3.60
C LEU A 124 -13.06 0.15 4.89
N GLY A 125 -13.98 0.29 5.85
CA GLY A 125 -13.68 0.83 7.18
C GLY A 125 -12.60 0.03 7.92
N ASP A 126 -12.77 -1.29 7.97
CA ASP A 126 -11.80 -2.20 8.58
C ASP A 126 -10.45 -2.19 7.86
N TRP A 127 -10.47 -2.07 6.53
CA TRP A 127 -9.27 -1.96 5.72
C TRP A 127 -8.53 -0.65 5.98
N MET A 128 -9.24 0.49 6.05
CA MET A 128 -8.65 1.80 6.34
C MET A 128 -7.98 1.80 7.71
N GLY A 129 -8.64 1.29 8.75
CA GLY A 129 -8.04 1.19 10.08
C GLY A 129 -6.78 0.30 10.10
N ALA A 130 -6.75 -0.78 9.30
CA ALA A 130 -5.55 -1.60 9.15
C ALA A 130 -4.44 -0.86 8.38
N ALA A 131 -4.78 -0.10 7.34
CA ALA A 131 -3.84 0.68 6.55
C ALA A 131 -3.19 1.80 7.37
N GLU A 132 -3.98 2.50 8.19
CA GLU A 132 -3.49 3.53 9.14
C GLU A 132 -2.53 2.94 10.17
N ASN A 133 -2.90 1.80 10.78
CA ASN A 133 -2.03 1.11 11.74
C ASN A 133 -0.69 0.65 11.12
N VAL A 134 -0.69 0.26 9.84
CA VAL A 134 0.56 0.01 9.11
C VAL A 134 1.33 1.31 8.88
N ALA A 135 0.67 2.40 8.48
CA ALA A 135 1.32 3.68 8.22
C ALA A 135 2.01 4.28 9.46
N GLU A 136 1.40 4.14 10.63
CA GLU A 136 2.00 4.57 11.91
C GLU A 136 3.33 3.85 12.19
N ASP A 137 3.37 2.53 12.03
CA ASP A 137 4.60 1.74 12.21
C ASP A 137 5.70 2.10 11.19
N GLN A 138 5.30 2.46 9.97
CA GLN A 138 6.22 2.79 8.88
C GLN A 138 7.00 4.06 9.15
N THR A 139 6.44 5.02 9.89
CA THR A 139 7.14 6.24 10.29
C THR A 139 8.40 5.92 11.10
N PHE A 140 8.32 4.94 12.00
CA PHE A 140 9.47 4.48 12.77
C PHE A 140 10.50 3.74 11.91
N LEU A 141 10.04 2.96 10.92
CA LEU A 141 10.91 2.22 10.01
C LEU A 141 11.66 3.15 9.05
N VAL A 142 11.02 4.24 8.62
CA VAL A 142 11.68 5.31 7.86
C VAL A 142 12.85 5.87 8.66
N ALA A 143 12.61 6.26 9.92
CA ALA A 143 13.67 6.81 10.79
C ALA A 143 14.81 5.80 10.99
N ALA A 144 14.49 4.54 11.23
CA ALA A 144 15.50 3.48 11.39
C ALA A 144 16.26 3.19 10.09
N SER A 145 15.62 3.25 8.92
CA SER A 145 16.29 3.12 7.62
C SER A 145 17.23 4.29 7.33
N ILE A 146 16.85 5.51 7.73
CA ILE A 146 17.72 6.69 7.63
C ILE A 146 18.96 6.51 8.50
N GLU A 147 18.81 5.97 9.71
CA GLU A 147 19.94 5.69 10.58
C GLU A 147 20.86 4.61 10.01
N LEU A 148 20.30 3.51 9.47
CA LEU A 148 21.10 2.49 8.77
C LEU A 148 21.84 3.07 7.57
N ALA A 149 21.18 3.90 6.77
CA ALA A 149 21.80 4.60 5.65
C ALA A 149 22.93 5.51 6.13
N ARG A 150 22.71 6.28 7.21
CA ARG A 150 23.73 7.16 7.83
C ARG A 150 24.95 6.37 8.29
N LEU A 151 24.74 5.28 9.05
CA LEU A 151 25.82 4.42 9.53
C LEU A 151 26.59 3.78 8.37
N SER A 152 25.88 3.33 7.33
CA SER A 152 26.54 2.79 6.12
C SER A 152 27.31 3.85 5.32
N GLY A 153 26.83 5.10 5.29
CA GLY A 153 27.48 6.22 4.59
C GLY A 153 28.80 6.66 5.24
N LEU A 154 29.01 6.35 6.53
CA LEU A 154 30.28 6.59 7.24
C LEU A 154 31.42 5.69 6.75
N VAL A 155 31.10 4.61 6.03
CA VAL A 155 32.06 3.61 5.53
C VAL A 155 31.99 3.44 4.02
N GLY A 156 31.54 4.49 3.33
CA GLY A 156 31.51 4.55 1.86
C GLY A 156 30.19 4.11 1.23
N GLY A 157 29.19 3.69 2.02
CA GLY A 157 27.86 3.33 1.51
C GLY A 157 27.13 4.49 0.81
N PRO A 158 25.99 4.21 0.15
CA PRO A 158 25.28 5.20 -0.66
C PRO A 158 24.92 6.44 0.17
N ARG A 159 25.49 7.60 -0.20
CA ARG A 159 25.28 8.88 0.53
C ARG A 159 23.96 9.58 0.19
N ALA A 160 23.16 9.05 -0.73
CA ALA A 160 22.03 9.77 -1.30
C ALA A 160 20.68 9.29 -0.71
N LEU A 161 20.14 10.08 0.23
CA LEU A 161 18.69 10.08 0.51
C LEU A 161 17.93 11.10 -0.37
N SER A 162 18.63 11.89 -1.20
CA SER A 162 18.04 13.06 -1.88
C SER A 162 17.78 12.89 -3.38
N ARG A 163 18.39 11.92 -4.06
CA ARG A 163 18.08 11.53 -5.45
C ARG A 163 18.43 10.05 -5.60
N PHE A 164 17.59 9.28 -6.28
CA PHE A 164 17.77 7.85 -6.56
C PHE A 164 19.02 7.52 -7.43
N ASP A 165 19.97 8.45 -7.58
CA ASP A 165 21.28 8.20 -8.16
C ASP A 165 22.22 7.75 -7.06
N PHE A 166 22.59 6.46 -7.11
CA PHE A 166 23.57 5.88 -6.21
C PHE A 166 24.95 6.38 -6.63
N PRO A 167 25.67 7.17 -5.79
CA PRO A 167 27.09 7.33 -6.01
C PRO A 167 27.72 5.93 -5.92
N GLU A 168 28.61 5.60 -6.86
CA GLU A 168 29.41 4.38 -6.77
C GLU A 168 30.07 4.34 -5.39
N VAL A 169 29.79 3.28 -4.63
CA VAL A 169 30.46 3.02 -3.36
C VAL A 169 31.89 2.58 -3.70
N PRO A 170 32.93 3.37 -3.39
CA PRO A 170 34.29 2.92 -3.60
C PRO A 170 34.56 1.77 -2.63
N GLN A 171 34.87 0.58 -3.14
CA GLN A 171 35.22 -0.63 -2.37
C GLN A 171 34.13 -1.10 -1.37
N PRO A 172 32.97 -1.56 -1.85
CA PRO A 172 31.85 -1.97 -1.00
C PRO A 172 32.17 -3.18 -0.11
N ASN A 173 33.13 -4.01 -0.50
CA ASN A 173 33.62 -5.16 0.26
C ASN A 173 34.34 -4.73 1.55
N VAL A 174 35.20 -3.71 1.47
CA VAL A 174 35.86 -3.10 2.64
C VAL A 174 34.83 -2.44 3.56
N GLY A 175 33.83 -1.78 2.97
CA GLY A 175 32.70 -1.19 3.71
C GLY A 175 31.93 -2.24 4.52
N LEU A 176 31.53 -3.35 3.92
CA LEU A 176 30.80 -4.43 4.60
C LEU A 176 31.60 -5.09 5.73
N SER A 177 32.88 -5.39 5.48
CA SER A 177 33.77 -5.96 6.50
C SER A 177 33.87 -5.06 7.74
N ARG A 178 34.00 -3.76 7.50
CA ARG A 178 34.03 -2.75 8.55
C ARG A 178 32.69 -2.64 9.28
N LEU A 179 31.57 -2.54 8.57
CA LEU A 179 30.22 -2.54 9.18
C LEU A 179 29.98 -3.76 10.05
N ARG A 180 30.46 -4.93 9.64
CA ARG A 180 30.31 -6.17 10.40
C ARG A 180 31.07 -6.15 11.72
N SER A 181 32.14 -5.36 11.78
CA SER A 181 32.98 -5.14 12.96
C SER A 181 32.49 -3.98 13.82
N GLU A 182 31.61 -3.12 13.30
CA GLU A 182 31.00 -1.99 13.99
C GLU A 182 29.75 -2.44 14.76
N GLY A 183 29.88 -2.63 16.08
CA GLY A 183 28.78 -3.09 16.93
C GLY A 183 27.51 -2.23 16.82
N GLN A 184 27.65 -0.90 16.67
CA GLN A 184 26.53 0.01 16.50
C GLN A 184 25.68 -0.30 15.25
N PHE A 185 26.31 -0.65 14.13
CA PHE A 185 25.58 -0.99 12.91
C PHE A 185 24.86 -2.33 13.05
N VAL A 186 25.55 -3.33 13.62
CA VAL A 186 24.96 -4.66 13.88
C VAL A 186 23.76 -4.55 14.81
N ASP A 187 23.85 -3.75 15.87
CA ASP A 187 22.73 -3.52 16.79
C ASP A 187 21.57 -2.80 16.08
N ALA A 188 21.88 -1.75 15.30
CA ALA A 188 20.87 -1.00 14.56
C ALA A 188 20.12 -1.89 13.56
N ILE A 189 20.81 -2.73 12.79
CA ILE A 189 20.18 -3.58 11.78
C ILE A 189 19.36 -4.71 12.41
N LEU A 190 19.76 -5.23 13.57
CA LEU A 190 18.99 -6.21 14.33
C LEU A 190 17.72 -5.59 14.95
N VAL A 191 17.81 -4.36 15.46
CA VAL A 191 16.64 -3.61 15.95
C VAL A 191 15.67 -3.33 14.81
N PHE A 192 16.18 -2.89 13.65
CA PHE A 192 15.40 -2.70 12.44
C PHE A 192 14.70 -4.00 12.02
N ASP A 193 15.44 -5.10 11.89
CA ASP A 193 14.91 -6.41 11.49
C ASP A 193 13.76 -6.85 12.40
N ARG A 194 13.95 -6.74 13.73
CA ARG A 194 12.94 -7.12 14.72
C ARG A 194 11.66 -6.28 14.61
N ARG A 195 11.80 -4.97 14.43
CA ARG A 195 10.65 -4.07 14.25
C ARG A 195 9.91 -4.38 12.96
N GLU A 196 10.65 -4.58 11.88
CA GLU A 196 10.06 -4.93 10.59
C GLU A 196 9.34 -6.29 10.65
N GLN A 197 9.86 -7.29 11.36
CA GLN A 197 9.16 -8.58 11.56
C GLN A 197 7.79 -8.42 12.23
N ASN A 198 7.65 -7.49 13.18
CA ASN A 198 6.36 -7.19 13.80
C ASN A 198 5.41 -6.52 12.80
N ASN A 199 5.92 -5.56 12.04
CA ASN A 199 5.17 -4.84 11.01
C ASN A 199 4.71 -5.75 9.86
N LEU A 200 5.49 -6.77 9.48
CA LEU A 200 5.11 -7.74 8.45
C LEU A 200 3.82 -8.50 8.80
N ARG A 201 3.52 -8.71 10.08
CA ARG A 201 2.24 -9.32 10.48
C ARG A 201 1.08 -8.42 10.11
N LYS A 202 1.20 -7.11 10.39
CA LYS A 202 0.21 -6.10 10.03
C LYS A 202 0.07 -5.97 8.51
N ILE A 203 1.18 -5.97 7.76
CA ILE A 203 1.16 -5.93 6.29
C ILE A 203 0.46 -7.17 5.70
N ARG A 204 0.72 -8.37 6.22
CA ARG A 204 0.03 -9.59 5.76
C ARG A 204 -1.45 -9.56 6.10
N GLU A 205 -1.83 -9.01 7.24
CA GLU A 205 -3.22 -8.83 7.61
C GLU A 205 -3.92 -7.81 6.72
N LEU A 206 -3.26 -6.67 6.43
CA LEU A 206 -3.73 -5.70 5.46
C LEU A 206 -3.95 -6.34 4.10
N ARG A 207 -3.02 -7.18 3.62
CA ARG A 207 -3.17 -7.93 2.37
C ARG A 207 -4.45 -8.77 2.35
N LYS A 208 -4.72 -9.53 3.42
CA LYS A 208 -5.94 -10.34 3.51
C LYS A 208 -7.19 -9.48 3.40
N ARG A 209 -7.22 -8.35 4.11
CA ARG A 209 -8.33 -7.39 4.05
C ARG A 209 -8.49 -6.78 2.65
N THR A 210 -7.39 -6.40 1.99
CA THR A 210 -7.41 -5.91 0.61
C THR A 210 -8.02 -6.96 -0.33
N VAL A 211 -7.65 -8.24 -0.18
CA VAL A 211 -8.24 -9.33 -0.96
C VAL A 211 -9.73 -9.52 -0.64
N SER A 212 -10.16 -9.43 0.62
CA SER A 212 -11.58 -9.48 0.97
C SER A 212 -12.39 -8.35 0.32
N VAL A 213 -11.84 -7.13 0.27
CA VAL A 213 -12.47 -6.01 -0.45
C VAL A 213 -12.56 -6.30 -1.95
N LEU A 214 -11.49 -6.82 -2.57
CA LEU A 214 -11.49 -7.20 -3.99
C LEU A 214 -12.57 -8.24 -4.31
N LEU A 215 -12.65 -9.31 -3.52
CA LEU A 215 -13.65 -10.36 -3.70
C LEU A 215 -15.08 -9.81 -3.57
N GLN A 216 -15.29 -8.88 -2.63
CA GLN A 216 -16.59 -8.21 -2.49
C GLN A 216 -16.92 -7.37 -3.74
N LEU A 217 -15.95 -6.61 -4.26
CA LEU A 217 -16.11 -5.81 -5.47
C LEU A 217 -16.39 -6.69 -6.71
N GLU A 218 -15.74 -7.85 -6.82
CA GLU A 218 -15.95 -8.81 -7.92
C GLU A 218 -17.31 -9.47 -7.88
N SER A 219 -17.82 -9.83 -6.71
CA SER A 219 -19.14 -10.45 -6.55
C SER A 219 -20.32 -9.57 -7.01
N ARG A 220 -20.04 -8.29 -7.29
CA ARG A 220 -21.01 -7.27 -7.67
C ARG A 220 -20.80 -6.74 -9.10
N ARG A 221 -19.88 -7.32 -9.86
CA ARG A 221 -19.73 -7.09 -11.31
C ARG A 221 -20.67 -7.98 -12.09
#